data_AF-A0A436F1M3-F1
#
_entry.id   AF-A0A436F1M3-F1
#
_cell.length_a   1.000
_cell.length_b   1.000
_cell.length_c   1.000
_cell.angle_alpha   90.00
_cell.angle_beta   90.00
_cell.angle_gamma   90.00
#
_symmetry.space_group_name_H-M   'P 1'
#
loop_
_entity.id
_entity.type
_entity.pdbx_description
1 polymer ?
#
loop_
_entity_poly.entity_id
_entity_poly.type
_entity_poly.pdbx_seq_one_letter_code
_entity_poly.pdbx_strand_id
1 'polypeptide(L)' 'YYTSDEQKRVAEDTIADVDASGLWPGKVITEVAPVGPFWEAEPEHQDYLEKYPNGYTCHFVRPGWKLPVRETAVS' A
#
# COMPACT_ATOMS: atom_id res chain seq x y z
N TYR A 1 -1.90 -0.24 8.39
CA TYR A 1 -1.68 -0.32 9.84
C TYR A 1 -0.20 -0.26 10.15
N TYR A 2 0.23 0.61 11.06
CA TYR A 2 1.64 0.77 11.41
C TYR A 2 1.99 0.06 12.73
N THR A 3 3.21 -0.49 12.84
CA THR A 3 3.73 -1.12 14.06
C THR A 3 4.74 -0.23 14.80
N SER A 4 5.17 0.88 14.18
CA SER A 4 6.12 1.84 14.75
C SER A 4 5.84 3.25 14.24
N ASP A 5 6.38 4.25 14.95
CA ASP A 5 6.28 5.66 14.54
C ASP A 5 7.02 5.92 13.23
N GLU A 6 8.11 5.19 12.96
CA GLU A 6 8.82 5.24 11.69
C GLU A 6 7.91 4.79 10.53
N GLN A 7 7.19 3.68 10.69
CA GLN A 7 6.24 3.22 9.67
C GLN A 7 5.09 4.22 9.47
N LYS A 8 4.58 4.81 10.56
CA LYS A 8 3.56 5.86 10.47
C LYS A 8 4.06 7.04 9.64
N ARG A 9 5.24 7.57 9.97
CA ARG A 9 5.87 8.68 9.26
C ARG A 9 6.06 8.37 7.78
N VAL A 10 6.62 7.21 7.46
CA VAL A 10 6.84 6.80 6.05
C VAL A 10 5.52 6.65 5.30
N ALA A 11 4.47 6.11 5.94
CA ALA A 11 3.15 6.00 5.32
C ALA A 11 2.54 7.37 5.03
N GLU A 12 2.57 8.30 6.00
CA GLU A 12 2.08 9.67 5.84
C GLU A 12 2.87 10.43 4.76
N ASP A 13 4.20 10.34 4.77
CA ASP A 13 5.08 10.94 3.76
C ASP A 13 4.80 10.39 2.35
N THR A 14 4.54 9.08 2.24
CA THR A 14 4.24 8.44 0.95
C THR A 14 2.86 8.87 0.43
N ILE A 15 1.86 9.01 1.31
CA ILE A 15 0.54 9.53 0.94
C ILE A 15 0.67 10.97 0.43
N ALA A 16 1.49 11.80 1.09
CA ALA A 16 1.75 13.16 0.64
C ALA A 16 2.37 13.19 -0.76
N ASP A 17 3.35 12.33 -1.05
CA ASP A 17 3.92 12.22 -2.41
C ASP A 17 2.89 11.76 -3.44
N VAL A 18 2.06 10.77 -3.09
CA VAL A 18 0.98 10.27 -3.98
C VAL A 18 0.01 11.39 -4.32
N ASP A 19 -0.49 12.12 -3.32
CA ASP A 19 -1.41 13.24 -3.52
C ASP A 19 -0.75 14.38 -4.32
N ALA A 20 0.50 14.72 -4.00
CA ALA A 20 1.25 15.77 -4.69
C ALA A 20 1.56 15.43 -6.15
N SER A 21 1.71 14.14 -6.48
CA SER A 21 2.05 13.69 -7.84
C SER A 21 0.93 13.92 -8.85
N GLY A 22 -0.33 13.91 -8.42
CA GLY A 22 -1.49 13.94 -9.32
C GLY A 22 -1.64 12.71 -10.22
N LEU A 23 -0.86 11.64 -10.00
CA LEU A 23 -0.90 10.41 -10.83
C LEU A 23 -2.11 9.51 -10.52
N TRP A 24 -2.71 9.67 -9.35
CA TRP A 24 -3.90 8.95 -8.90
C TRP A 24 -5.18 9.72 -9.26
N PRO A 25 -6.31 9.03 -9.48
CA PRO A 25 -7.54 9.63 -9.98
C PRO A 25 -8.30 10.50 -8.96
N GLY A 26 -7.70 10.75 -7.79
CA GLY A 26 -8.28 11.54 -6.72
C GLY A 26 -7.43 11.48 -5.45
N LYS A 27 -7.91 12.19 -4.41
CA LYS A 27 -7.28 12.22 -3.09
C LYS A 27 -7.20 10.81 -2.48
N VAL A 28 -6.08 10.49 -1.87
CA VAL A 28 -5.93 9.25 -1.10
C VAL A 28 -6.87 9.24 0.12
N ILE A 29 -7.64 8.16 0.25
CA ILE A 29 -8.53 7.90 1.40
C ILE A 29 -8.04 6.75 2.29
N THR A 30 -6.82 6.27 2.05
CA THR A 30 -6.20 5.18 2.80
C THR A 30 -6.05 5.57 4.28
N GLU A 31 -6.55 4.72 5.18
CA GLU A 31 -6.41 4.91 6.63
C GLU A 31 -4.97 4.65 7.10
N VAL A 32 -4.48 5.52 7.99
CA VAL A 32 -3.22 5.32 8.72
C VAL A 32 -3.52 5.22 10.22
N ALA A 33 -3.63 3.99 10.71
CA ALA A 33 -3.96 3.66 12.09
C ALA A 33 -2.94 2.68 12.69
N PRO A 34 -2.75 2.68 14.03
CA PRO A 34 -1.89 1.71 14.70
C PRO A 34 -2.41 0.29 14.47
N VAL A 35 -1.50 -0.67 14.44
CA VAL A 35 -1.86 -2.09 14.37
C VAL A 35 -2.66 -2.51 15.60
N GLY A 36 -3.79 -3.20 15.37
CA GLY A 36 -4.56 -3.90 16.40
C GLY A 36 -4.35 -5.42 16.32
N PRO A 37 -5.18 -6.22 17.01
CA PRO A 37 -5.21 -7.67 16.82
C PRO A 37 -5.44 -8.03 15.34
N PHE A 38 -4.67 -8.99 14.83
CA PHE A 38 -4.86 -9.57 13.50
C PHE A 38 -5.52 -10.94 13.63
N TRP A 39 -6.71 -11.09 13.06
CA TRP A 39 -7.45 -12.35 13.05
C TRP A 39 -7.16 -13.07 11.74
N GLU A 40 -6.39 -14.15 11.81
CA GLU A 40 -6.02 -14.93 10.63
C GLU A 40 -7.26 -15.49 9.92
N ALA A 41 -7.34 -15.29 8.62
CA ALA A 41 -8.39 -15.88 7.79
C ALA A 41 -8.20 -17.39 7.66
N GLU A 42 -9.28 -18.11 7.35
CA GLU A 42 -9.31 -19.57 7.23
C GLU A 42 -8.28 -20.10 6.21
N PRO A 43 -7.77 -21.33 6.36
CA PRO A 43 -6.71 -21.88 5.49
C PRO A 43 -7.02 -21.90 3.99
N GLU A 44 -8.30 -21.89 3.61
CA GLU A 44 -8.75 -21.83 2.21
C GLU A 44 -8.55 -20.45 1.56
N HIS A 45 -8.48 -19.38 2.37
CA HIS A 45 -8.21 -18.02 1.90
C HIS A 45 -6.71 -17.73 1.75
N GLN A 46 -5.86 -18.46 2.47
CA GLN A 46 -4.41 -18.31 2.38
C GLN A 46 -3.89 -18.83 1.04
N ASP A 47 -2.99 -18.08 0.41
CA ASP A 47 -2.36 -18.41 -0.89
C ASP A 47 -3.38 -18.77 -1.99
N TYR A 48 -4.59 -18.20 -1.94
CA TYR A 48 -5.69 -18.55 -2.84
C TYR A 48 -5.29 -18.45 -4.32
N LEU A 49 -4.61 -17.37 -4.72
CA LEU A 49 -4.17 -17.19 -6.11
C LEU A 49 -2.94 -18.02 -6.49
N GLU A 50 -2.20 -18.58 -5.53
CA GLU A 50 -1.17 -19.59 -5.83
C GLU A 50 -1.81 -20.97 -6.08
N LYS A 51 -2.78 -21.34 -5.24
CA LYS A 51 -3.55 -22.59 -5.37
C LYS A 51 -4.45 -22.59 -6.61
N TYR A 52 -5.05 -21.44 -6.92
CA TYR A 52 -5.92 -21.23 -8.07
C TYR A 52 -5.42 -20.04 -8.91
N PRO A 53 -4.43 -20.24 -9.81
CA PRO A 53 -3.83 -19.16 -10.59
C PRO A 53 -4.80 -18.38 -11.49
N ASN A 54 -5.93 -18.99 -11.86
CA ASN A 54 -7.01 -18.36 -12.65
C ASN A 54 -8.20 -17.94 -11.77
N GLY A 55 -8.02 -17.90 -10.45
CA GLY A 55 -9.03 -17.47 -9.50
C GLY A 55 -9.37 -15.98 -9.65
N TYR A 56 -10.43 -15.56 -8.96
CA TYR A 56 -10.91 -14.18 -9.05
C TYR A 56 -9.87 -13.18 -8.49
N THR A 57 -9.59 -12.13 -9.27
CA THR A 57 -8.86 -10.94 -8.83
C THR A 57 -9.24 -9.74 -9.70
N CYS A 58 -9.21 -8.55 -9.10
CA CYS A 58 -9.33 -7.27 -9.80
C CYS A 58 -8.04 -6.42 -9.69
N HIS A 59 -7.01 -6.95 -9.04
CA HIS A 59 -5.75 -6.24 -8.81
C HIS A 59 -4.77 -6.48 -9.96
N PHE A 60 -4.21 -5.40 -10.51
CA PHE A 60 -3.13 -5.42 -11.50
C PHE A 60 -2.26 -4.17 -11.32
N VAL A 61 -0.98 -4.27 -11.73
CA VAL A 61 -0.05 -3.14 -11.68
C VAL A 61 -0.50 -2.08 -12.69
N ARG A 62 -0.60 -0.83 -12.23
CA ARG A 62 -0.88 0.34 -13.09
C ARG A 62 0.46 1.04 -13.37
N PRO A 63 1.03 0.95 -14.58
CA PRO A 63 2.38 1.44 -14.84
C PRO A 63 2.58 2.94 -14.56
N GLY A 64 1.51 3.74 -14.70
CA GLY A 64 1.52 5.18 -14.43
C GLY A 64 1.39 5.55 -12.94
N TRP A 65 1.07 4.60 -12.07
CA TRP A 65 0.98 4.80 -10.62
C TRP A 65 2.32 4.53 -9.97
N LYS A 66 3.32 5.32 -10.36
CA LYS A 66 4.72 5.17 -9.94
C LYS A 66 5.30 6.54 -9.61
N LEU A 67 5.67 6.72 -8.34
CA LEU A 67 6.37 7.91 -7.89
C LEU A 67 7.82 7.94 -8.43
N PRO A 68 8.40 9.13 -8.64
CA PRO A 68 9.83 9.25 -8.87
C PRO A 68 10.61 8.71 -7.66
N VAL A 69 11.81 8.18 -7.90
CA VAL A 69 12.73 7.85 -6.80
C VAL A 69 13.14 9.17 -6.16
N ARG A 70 12.86 9.35 -4.86
CA ARG A 70 13.39 10.49 -4.10
C ARG A 70 14.91 10.47 -4.26
N GLU A 71 15.50 11.51 -4.84
CA GLU A 71 16.94 11.69 -4.72
C GLU A 71 17.22 11.75 -3.22
N THR A 72 18.13 10.90 -2.73
CA THR A 72 18.62 11.02 -1.36
C THR A 72 19.08 12.46 -1.23
N ALA A 73 18.41 13.26 -0.40
CA ALA A 73 18.87 14.60 -0.09
C ALA A 73 20.25 14.42 0.55
N VAL A 74 21.30 14.55 -0.27
CA VAL A 74 22.66 14.69 0.21
C VAL A 74 22.69 16.05 0.87
N SER A 75 22.48 16.05 2.18
CA SER A 75 22.86 17.13 3.08
C SER A 75 24.24 16.82 3.64
#